data_AF-A0A0Q6ETE5-F1
#
_entry.id   AF-A0A0Q6ETE5-F1
#
_cell.length_a   1.000
_cell.length_b   1.000
_cell.length_c   1.000
_cell.angle_alpha   90.00
_cell.angle_beta   90.00
_cell.angle_gamma   90.00
#
_symmetry.space_group_name_H-M   'P 1'
#
loop_
_entity.id
_entity.type
_entity.pdbx_description
1 polymer ?
#
loop_
_entity_poly.entity_id
_entity_poly.type
_entity_poly.pdbx_seq_one_letter_code
_entity_poly.pdbx_strand_id
1 'polypeptide(L)'
;MGKFMGDDDILIGSLFEFLNLRFAPRLPPAPNAELLIDENFGGVEEMVALQREFAIFQKGRSFRESAAIMNLGGFWSPRARNRWYRLLEDLTSYPSNRGGLDGDAAIVEAIVDNLENGRALPILFGAHDSSDATQRLVLIGQERRAVVFIDEDYLTVSLPMRPREKRSGG
;
A
#
# COMPACT_ATOMS: atom_id res chain seq x y z
N MET A 1 7.27 18.55 -7.25
CA MET A 1 6.75 18.52 -5.87
C MET A 1 5.23 18.43 -5.91
N GLY A 2 4.67 17.38 -5.30
CA GLY A 2 3.25 17.05 -5.21
C GLY A 2 2.57 17.79 -4.06
N LYS A 3 1.24 17.63 -3.98
CA LYS A 3 0.37 18.40 -3.06
C LYS A 3 0.75 18.21 -1.59
N PHE A 4 1.10 16.99 -1.19
CA PHE A 4 1.31 16.63 0.22
C PHE A 4 2.77 16.52 0.64
N MET A 5 3.56 15.74 -0.11
CA MET A 5 4.92 15.41 0.27
C MET A 5 5.89 16.57 0.00
N GLY A 6 5.67 17.38 -1.04
CA GLY A 6 6.44 18.60 -1.27
C GLY A 6 7.88 18.24 -1.60
N ASP A 7 8.85 18.84 -0.90
CA ASP A 7 10.27 18.46 -1.05
C ASP A 7 10.57 17.03 -0.58
N ASP A 8 9.67 16.45 0.23
CA ASP A 8 9.77 15.06 0.68
C ASP A 8 9.21 14.07 -0.38
N ASP A 9 8.77 14.53 -1.56
CA ASP A 9 8.32 13.68 -2.67
C ASP A 9 9.35 12.61 -3.05
N ILE A 10 10.65 12.91 -2.90
CA ILE A 10 11.75 11.99 -3.22
C ILE A 10 11.65 10.68 -2.42
N LEU A 11 10.93 10.69 -1.30
CA LEU A 11 10.76 9.58 -0.39
C LEU A 11 9.54 8.71 -0.73
N ILE A 12 8.70 9.10 -1.69
CA ILE A 12 7.48 8.35 -2.04
C ILE A 12 7.82 6.93 -2.47
N GLY A 13 8.86 6.74 -3.27
CA GLY A 13 9.33 5.41 -3.67
C GLY A 13 9.63 4.53 -2.46
N SER A 14 10.45 5.02 -1.52
CA SER A 14 10.77 4.29 -0.30
C SER A 14 9.55 4.03 0.59
N LEU A 15 8.59 4.96 0.66
CA LEU A 15 7.36 4.75 1.43
C LEU A 15 6.50 3.62 0.84
N PHE A 16 6.44 3.50 -0.49
CA PHE A 16 5.83 2.34 -1.13
C PHE A 16 6.63 1.06 -0.87
N GLU A 17 7.96 1.10 -0.88
CA GLU A 17 8.78 -0.07 -0.54
C GLU A 17 8.46 -0.61 0.86
N PHE A 18 8.26 0.25 1.87
CA PHE A 18 7.84 -0.22 3.21
C PHE A 18 6.49 -0.95 3.20
N LEU A 19 5.51 -0.43 2.46
CA LEU A 19 4.25 -1.13 2.27
C LEU A 19 4.46 -2.46 1.55
N ASN A 20 5.19 -2.46 0.44
CA ASN A 20 5.40 -3.63 -0.41
C ASN A 20 6.16 -4.74 0.33
N LEU A 21 7.14 -4.41 1.17
CA LEU A 21 7.84 -5.39 2.00
C LEU A 21 6.89 -6.04 3.03
N ARG A 22 5.95 -5.27 3.58
CA ARG A 22 4.99 -5.81 4.56
C ARG A 22 4.07 -6.84 3.95
N PHE A 23 3.75 -6.71 2.66
CA PHE A 23 2.86 -7.59 1.90
C PHE A 23 3.58 -8.40 0.82
N ALA A 24 4.90 -8.57 0.95
CA ALA A 24 5.69 -9.28 -0.04
C ALA A 24 5.30 -10.78 -0.12
N PRO A 25 5.61 -11.46 -1.24
CA PRO A 25 5.54 -12.91 -1.28
C PRO A 25 6.43 -13.53 -0.21
N ARG A 26 6.06 -14.73 0.22
CA ARG A 26 6.96 -15.55 1.04
C ARG A 26 8.23 -15.84 0.26
N LEU A 27 9.38 -15.67 0.92
CA LEU A 27 10.66 -16.06 0.35
C LEU A 27 10.80 -17.58 0.42
N PRO A 28 11.36 -18.23 -0.63
CA PRO A 28 11.66 -19.65 -0.56
C PRO A 28 12.69 -19.91 0.56
N PRO A 29 12.63 -21.06 1.24
CA PRO A 29 13.58 -21.39 2.28
C PRO A 29 15.02 -21.38 1.75
N ALA A 30 15.92 -20.82 2.53
CA ALA A 30 17.34 -20.83 2.22
C ALA A 30 17.85 -22.28 2.04
N PRO A 31 18.74 -22.54 1.06
CA PRO A 31 19.40 -23.82 0.96
C PRO A 31 20.17 -24.09 2.25
N ASN A 32 19.88 -25.21 2.92
CA ASN A 32 20.51 -25.67 4.17
C ASN A 32 20.05 -24.98 5.48
N ALA A 33 18.83 -24.43 5.53
CA ALA A 33 18.26 -23.98 6.80
C ALA A 33 18.08 -25.17 7.79
N GLU A 34 18.91 -25.25 8.82
CA GLU A 34 18.71 -26.17 9.95
C GLU A 34 17.55 -25.68 10.82
N LEU A 35 16.49 -26.46 10.86
CA LEU A 35 15.16 -26.12 11.38
C LEU A 35 15.14 -25.96 12.91
N LEU A 36 15.12 -24.71 13.38
CA LEU A 36 14.50 -24.36 14.67
C LEU A 36 13.64 -23.08 14.60
N ILE A 37 13.84 -22.21 13.60
CA ILE A 37 13.06 -20.98 13.37
C ILE A 37 12.76 -20.89 11.86
N ASP A 38 11.50 -20.63 11.46
CA ASP A 38 11.18 -20.33 10.06
C ASP A 38 11.61 -18.89 9.75
N GLU A 39 12.87 -18.71 9.37
CA GLU A 39 13.45 -17.42 8.98
C GLU A 39 12.75 -16.80 7.75
N ASN A 40 11.89 -17.55 7.07
CA ASN A 40 11.18 -17.11 5.87
C ASN A 40 9.73 -16.71 6.17
N PHE A 41 9.27 -16.86 7.42
CA PHE A 41 7.97 -16.37 7.85
C PHE A 41 7.97 -14.84 7.82
N GLY A 42 7.11 -14.25 7.00
CA GLY A 42 7.08 -12.82 6.75
C GLY A 42 6.10 -12.46 5.64
N GLY A 43 6.12 -11.19 5.22
CA GLY A 43 5.31 -10.70 4.10
C GLY A 43 3.82 -10.94 4.31
N VAL A 44 3.14 -11.41 3.25
CA VAL A 44 1.68 -11.62 3.28
C VAL A 44 1.23 -12.68 4.30
N GLU A 45 2.02 -13.74 4.55
CA GLU A 45 1.64 -14.78 5.53
C GLU A 45 1.62 -14.22 6.96
N GLU A 46 2.61 -13.41 7.31
CA GLU A 46 2.64 -12.71 8.59
C GLU A 46 1.48 -11.71 8.68
N MET A 47 1.14 -11.01 7.58
CA MET A 47 -0.03 -10.12 7.56
C MET A 47 -1.34 -10.86 7.77
N VAL A 48 -1.51 -12.07 7.23
CA VAL A 48 -2.68 -12.92 7.51
C VAL A 48 -2.74 -13.26 9.00
N ALA A 49 -1.62 -13.66 9.60
CA ALA A 49 -1.55 -13.99 11.03
C ALA A 49 -1.90 -12.77 11.90
N LEU A 50 -1.30 -11.60 11.63
CA LEU A 50 -1.60 -10.38 12.38
C LEU A 50 -3.03 -9.88 12.16
N GLN A 51 -3.57 -10.02 10.95
CA GLN A 51 -4.96 -9.66 10.67
C GLN A 51 -5.93 -10.53 11.47
N ARG A 52 -5.67 -11.83 11.59
CA ARG A 52 -6.49 -12.75 12.40
C ARG A 52 -6.46 -12.42 13.89
N GLU A 53 -5.28 -12.06 14.41
CA GLU A 53 -5.11 -11.82 15.84
C GLU A 53 -5.59 -10.41 16.26
N PHE A 54 -5.25 -9.39 15.48
CA PHE A 54 -5.41 -8.00 15.89
C PHE A 54 -6.42 -7.22 15.04
N ALA A 55 -6.90 -7.80 13.93
CA ALA A 55 -7.77 -7.14 12.97
C ALA A 55 -7.26 -5.73 12.64
N ILE A 56 -6.02 -5.65 12.12
CA ILE A 56 -5.33 -4.39 11.78
C ILE A 56 -6.13 -3.58 10.76
N PHE A 57 -6.74 -4.26 9.79
CA PHE A 57 -7.64 -3.69 8.81
C PHE A 57 -9.08 -4.04 9.17
N GLN A 58 -9.96 -3.03 9.16
CA GLN A 58 -11.37 -3.19 9.48
C GLN A 58 -12.18 -2.19 8.66
N LYS A 59 -13.34 -2.62 8.14
CA LYS A 59 -14.28 -1.71 7.49
C LYS A 59 -14.67 -0.59 8.48
N GLY A 60 -14.50 0.66 8.07
CA GLY A 60 -14.73 1.84 8.91
C GLY A 60 -13.51 2.36 9.68
N ARG A 61 -12.38 1.62 9.70
CA ARG A 61 -11.07 2.16 10.09
C ARG A 61 -10.34 2.63 8.85
N SER A 62 -9.77 3.83 8.88
CA SER A 62 -9.08 4.37 7.71
C SER A 62 -7.80 3.59 7.39
N PHE A 63 -7.42 3.55 6.11
CA PHE A 63 -6.14 2.95 5.70
C PHE A 63 -4.97 3.66 6.36
N ARG A 64 -5.07 4.99 6.54
CA ARG A 64 -4.11 5.79 7.32
C ARG A 64 -3.90 5.23 8.72
N GLU A 65 -4.96 4.94 9.47
CA GLU A 65 -4.85 4.43 10.85
C GLU A 65 -4.21 3.04 10.88
N SER A 66 -4.62 2.14 9.99
CA SER A 66 -3.98 0.82 9.85
C SER A 66 -2.49 0.93 9.52
N ALA A 67 -2.12 1.81 8.59
CA ALA A 67 -0.73 2.09 8.25
C ALA A 67 0.05 2.68 9.44
N ALA A 68 -0.58 3.53 10.25
CA ALA A 68 0.03 4.11 11.44
C ALA A 68 0.29 3.08 12.54
N ILE A 69 -0.64 2.16 12.78
CA ILE A 69 -0.47 1.05 13.75
C ILE A 69 0.76 0.20 13.40
N MET A 70 0.99 -0.05 12.11
CA MET A 70 2.14 -0.81 11.62
C MET A 70 3.39 0.06 11.38
N ASN A 71 3.35 1.36 11.70
CA ASN A 71 4.44 2.31 11.51
C ASN A 71 4.96 2.42 10.05
N LEU A 72 4.05 2.36 9.06
CA LEU A 72 4.37 2.34 7.62
C LEU A 72 4.56 3.74 6.99
N GLY A 73 4.85 4.76 7.79
CA GLY A 73 5.16 6.11 7.30
C GLY A 73 6.65 6.45 7.32
N GLY A 74 7.51 5.46 7.57
CA GLY A 74 8.95 5.65 7.66
C GLY A 74 9.41 6.22 9.01
N PHE A 75 10.63 5.84 9.41
CA PHE A 75 11.18 6.15 10.73
C PHE A 75 12.20 7.30 10.73
N TRP A 76 12.70 7.72 9.56
CA TRP A 76 13.81 8.67 9.45
C TRP A 76 13.40 10.14 9.58
N SER A 77 12.14 10.49 9.28
CA SER A 77 11.68 11.88 9.28
C SER A 77 10.23 11.99 9.76
N PRO A 78 9.99 12.54 10.97
CA PRO A 78 8.63 12.81 11.44
C PRO A 78 7.83 13.70 10.50
N ARG A 79 8.50 14.62 9.78
CA ARG A 79 7.86 15.48 8.78
C ARG A 79 7.35 14.68 7.59
N ALA A 80 8.19 13.83 7.01
CA ALA A 80 7.81 12.98 5.87
C ALA A 80 6.70 12.00 6.26
N ARG A 81 6.83 11.35 7.43
CA ARG A 81 5.81 10.47 8.00
C ARG A 81 4.45 11.14 8.12
N ASN A 82 4.40 12.33 8.71
CA ASN A 82 3.14 13.05 8.89
C ASN A 82 2.53 13.51 7.55
N ARG A 83 3.36 13.88 6.56
CA ARG A 83 2.89 14.20 5.20
C ARG A 83 2.36 12.98 4.46
N TRP A 84 3.01 11.83 4.64
CA TRP A 84 2.57 10.56 4.08
C TRP A 84 1.21 10.16 4.64
N TYR A 85 1.01 10.22 5.96
CA TYR A 85 -0.29 9.91 6.55
C TYR A 85 -1.39 10.89 6.12
N ARG A 86 -1.08 12.17 5.89
CA ARG A 86 -2.04 13.10 5.28
C ARG A 86 -2.38 12.74 3.84
N LEU A 87 -1.43 12.22 3.08
CA LEU A 87 -1.69 11.73 1.72
C LEU A 87 -2.62 10.52 1.76
N LEU A 88 -2.38 9.56 2.66
CA LEU A 88 -3.27 8.41 2.83
C LEU A 88 -4.68 8.84 3.28
N GLU A 89 -4.79 9.83 4.16
CA GLU A 89 -6.07 10.40 4.59
C GLU A 89 -6.86 11.05 3.43
N ASP A 90 -6.16 11.72 2.50
CA ASP A 90 -6.78 12.34 1.31
C ASP A 90 -7.36 11.31 0.33
N LEU A 91 -7.08 10.01 0.49
CA LEU A 91 -7.63 8.95 -0.37
C LEU A 91 -9.16 8.86 -0.29
N THR A 92 -9.76 9.29 0.82
CA THR A 92 -11.22 9.46 0.97
C THR A 92 -11.81 10.49 0.00
N SER A 93 -11.00 11.41 -0.53
CA SER A 93 -11.42 12.41 -1.52
C SER A 93 -11.38 11.90 -2.97
N TYR A 94 -10.82 10.72 -3.21
CA TYR A 94 -10.77 10.10 -4.53
C TYR A 94 -11.82 8.98 -4.62
N PRO A 95 -12.51 8.84 -5.76
CA PRO A 95 -13.23 7.61 -6.05
C PRO A 95 -12.27 6.41 -6.16
N SER A 96 -12.82 5.22 -6.22
CA SER A 96 -12.09 4.01 -6.60
C SER A 96 -12.72 3.33 -7.82
N ASN A 97 -12.03 2.37 -8.43
CA ASN A 97 -12.62 1.49 -9.43
C ASN A 97 -13.50 0.37 -8.81
N ARG A 98 -13.65 0.31 -7.48
CA ARG A 98 -14.62 -0.55 -6.80
C ARG A 98 -15.92 0.23 -6.57
N GLY A 99 -17.01 -0.26 -7.13
CA GLY A 99 -18.30 0.45 -7.13
C GLY A 99 -18.78 0.83 -5.73
N GLY A 100 -19.12 2.11 -5.54
CA GLY A 100 -19.71 2.61 -4.30
C GLY A 100 -18.73 2.91 -3.16
N LEU A 101 -17.42 2.73 -3.37
CA LEU A 101 -16.38 2.97 -2.37
C LEU A 101 -15.46 4.12 -2.80
N ASP A 102 -15.12 4.99 -1.85
CA ASP A 102 -13.98 5.90 -2.01
C ASP A 102 -12.65 5.14 -1.99
N GLY A 103 -11.56 5.84 -2.28
CA GLY A 103 -10.23 5.26 -2.39
C GLY A 103 -9.72 4.60 -1.10
N ASP A 104 -9.99 5.19 0.06
CA ASP A 104 -9.55 4.63 1.35
C ASP A 104 -10.34 3.36 1.68
N ALA A 105 -11.67 3.44 1.61
CA ALA A 105 -12.56 2.32 1.90
C ALA A 105 -12.32 1.14 0.94
N ALA A 106 -12.06 1.42 -0.34
CA ALA A 106 -11.78 0.39 -1.33
C ALA A 106 -10.47 -0.35 -1.04
N ILE A 107 -9.42 0.35 -0.60
CA ILE A 107 -8.14 -0.26 -0.22
C ILE A 107 -8.34 -1.16 0.99
N VAL A 108 -8.97 -0.65 2.04
CA VAL A 108 -9.20 -1.42 3.28
C VAL A 108 -10.01 -2.68 2.98
N GLU A 109 -11.10 -2.54 2.22
CA GLU A 109 -11.92 -3.68 1.82
C GLU A 109 -11.12 -4.68 0.99
N ALA A 110 -10.32 -4.24 0.01
CA ALA A 110 -9.48 -5.14 -0.79
C ALA A 110 -8.43 -5.89 0.03
N ILE A 111 -7.81 -5.22 1.01
CA ILE A 111 -6.84 -5.87 1.91
C ILE A 111 -7.55 -6.91 2.78
N VAL A 112 -8.70 -6.57 3.38
CA VAL A 112 -9.49 -7.50 4.21
C VAL A 112 -9.92 -8.71 3.39
N ASP A 113 -10.57 -8.49 2.24
CA ASP A 113 -11.03 -9.54 1.34
C ASP A 113 -9.85 -10.47 0.96
N ASN A 114 -8.68 -9.89 0.66
CA ASN A 114 -7.50 -10.65 0.29
C ASN A 114 -6.88 -11.45 1.45
N LEU A 115 -6.75 -10.88 2.64
CA LEU A 115 -6.15 -11.57 3.79
C LEU A 115 -7.07 -12.67 4.37
N GLU A 116 -8.39 -12.56 4.15
CA GLU A 116 -9.39 -13.50 4.68
C GLU A 116 -9.82 -14.59 3.69
N ASN A 117 -9.42 -14.51 2.42
CA ASN A 117 -9.84 -15.46 1.37
C ASN A 117 -9.22 -16.88 1.46
N GLY A 118 -8.33 -17.15 2.43
CA GLY A 118 -7.63 -18.43 2.61
C GLY A 118 -6.43 -18.68 1.69
N ARG A 119 -6.25 -17.87 0.63
CA ARG A 119 -5.07 -17.84 -0.24
C ARG A 119 -4.73 -16.39 -0.59
N ALA A 120 -4.21 -15.68 0.41
CA ALA A 120 -3.89 -14.26 0.29
C ALA A 120 -2.80 -14.03 -0.77
N LEU A 121 -3.06 -13.11 -1.70
CA LEU A 121 -2.06 -12.65 -2.66
C LEU A 121 -1.13 -11.63 -2.00
N PRO A 122 0.16 -11.60 -2.36
CA PRO A 122 1.01 -10.45 -2.10
C PRO A 122 0.38 -9.16 -2.63
N ILE A 123 0.67 -8.03 -1.98
CA ILE A 123 0.12 -6.73 -2.38
C ILE A 123 1.22 -5.82 -2.88
N LEU A 124 1.06 -5.31 -4.10
CA LEU A 124 1.93 -4.31 -4.68
C LEU A 124 1.24 -2.95 -4.68
N PHE A 125 1.76 -2.03 -3.87
CA PHE A 125 1.40 -0.63 -3.86
C PHE A 125 2.27 0.17 -4.82
N GLY A 126 1.64 1.11 -5.51
CA GLY A 126 2.32 2.04 -6.40
C GLY A 126 1.52 3.32 -6.61
N ALA A 127 1.95 4.09 -7.61
CA ALA A 127 1.27 5.31 -8.02
C ALA A 127 1.12 5.36 -9.53
N HIS A 128 0.11 6.10 -9.99
CA HIS A 128 -0.08 6.44 -11.40
C HIS A 128 -0.35 7.95 -11.53
N ASP A 129 -0.12 8.47 -12.74
CA ASP A 129 -0.36 9.87 -13.05
C ASP A 129 -1.86 10.17 -13.07
N SER A 130 -2.29 11.07 -12.19
CA SER A 130 -3.69 11.53 -12.06
C SER A 130 -3.91 12.94 -12.63
N SER A 131 -3.02 13.39 -13.52
CA SER A 131 -3.18 14.65 -14.24
C SER A 131 -4.45 14.66 -15.08
N ASP A 132 -4.76 13.54 -15.76
CA ASP A 132 -6.04 13.29 -16.41
C ASP A 132 -7.14 13.06 -15.37
N ALA A 133 -8.29 13.75 -15.53
CA ALA A 133 -9.45 13.59 -14.67
C ALA A 133 -9.98 12.15 -14.64
N THR A 134 -9.84 11.39 -15.73
CA THR A 134 -10.24 9.98 -15.80
C THR A 134 -9.36 9.05 -14.96
N GLN A 135 -8.17 9.51 -14.59
CA GLN A 135 -7.17 8.78 -13.79
C GLN A 135 -7.12 9.28 -12.33
N ARG A 136 -8.10 10.08 -11.89
CA ARG A 136 -8.19 10.58 -10.51
C ARG A 136 -8.99 9.64 -9.62
N LEU A 137 -8.56 8.39 -9.54
CA LEU A 137 -9.18 7.37 -8.72
C LEU A 137 -8.14 6.40 -8.18
N VAL A 138 -8.43 5.75 -7.06
CA VAL A 138 -7.65 4.59 -6.62
C VAL A 138 -7.98 3.39 -7.51
N LEU A 139 -6.94 2.74 -8.03
CA LEU A 139 -7.07 1.55 -8.86
C LEU A 139 -6.69 0.32 -8.06
N ILE A 140 -7.60 -0.63 -7.97
CA ILE A 140 -7.39 -1.94 -7.36
C ILE A 140 -7.59 -3.00 -8.43
N GLY A 141 -6.63 -3.89 -8.57
CA GLY A 141 -6.67 -4.95 -9.57
C GLY A 141 -5.90 -6.18 -9.14
N GLN A 142 -5.92 -7.19 -10.00
CA GLN A 142 -5.03 -8.34 -9.87
C GLN A 142 -4.16 -8.40 -11.12
N GLU A 143 -2.85 -8.48 -10.92
CA GLU A 143 -1.88 -8.52 -12.01
C GLU A 143 -0.92 -9.69 -11.81
N ARG A 144 -0.79 -10.49 -12.87
CA ARG A 144 0.24 -11.52 -12.93
C ARG A 144 1.59 -10.88 -13.21
N ARG A 145 2.63 -11.26 -12.45
CA ARG A 145 4.00 -10.74 -12.64
C ARG A 145 4.07 -9.21 -12.56
N ALA A 146 3.34 -8.63 -11.62
CA ALA A 146 3.41 -7.19 -11.33
C ALA A 146 4.85 -6.75 -11.01
N VAL A 147 5.66 -7.65 -10.45
CA VAL A 147 7.12 -7.54 -10.38
C VAL A 147 7.74 -8.43 -11.47
N VAL A 148 8.46 -7.81 -12.41
CA VAL A 148 8.89 -8.47 -13.67
C VAL A 148 9.70 -9.76 -13.50
N PHE A 149 10.43 -9.89 -12.38
CA PHE A 149 11.31 -11.02 -12.09
C PHE A 149 10.72 -12.03 -11.09
N ILE A 150 9.46 -11.87 -10.68
CA ILE A 150 8.76 -12.77 -9.75
C ILE A 150 7.51 -13.33 -10.45
N ASP A 151 7.43 -14.66 -10.63
CA ASP A 151 6.25 -15.33 -11.22
C ASP A 151 5.19 -15.62 -10.16
N GLU A 152 4.59 -14.54 -9.64
CA GLU A 152 3.51 -14.57 -8.64
C GLU A 152 2.40 -13.59 -9.09
N ASP A 153 1.15 -13.90 -8.73
CA ASP A 153 0.02 -13.00 -8.91
C ASP A 153 -0.06 -12.03 -7.72
N TYR A 154 -0.31 -10.75 -8.00
CA TYR A 154 -0.40 -9.72 -6.97
C TYR A 154 -1.79 -9.08 -6.97
N LEU A 155 -2.28 -8.73 -5.78
CA LEU A 155 -3.25 -7.65 -5.65
C LEU A 155 -2.48 -6.33 -5.87
N THR A 156 -2.89 -5.52 -6.83
CA THR A 156 -2.29 -4.21 -7.10
C THR A 156 -3.15 -3.09 -6.51
N VAL A 157 -2.51 -2.12 -5.87
CA VAL A 157 -3.14 -0.91 -5.34
C VAL A 157 -2.36 0.29 -5.85
N SER A 158 -2.94 1.05 -6.78
CA SER A 158 -2.29 2.22 -7.37
C SER A 158 -2.96 3.51 -6.91
N LEU A 159 -2.16 4.38 -6.28
CA LEU A 159 -2.62 5.66 -5.75
C LEU A 159 -2.54 6.75 -6.83
N PRO A 160 -3.60 7.58 -6.99
CA PRO A 160 -3.56 8.69 -7.92
C PRO A 160 -2.62 9.78 -7.41
N MET A 161 -1.57 10.09 -8.16
CA MET A 161 -0.60 11.13 -7.79
C MET A 161 -0.37 12.10 -8.95
N ARG A 162 -0.19 13.38 -8.62
CA ARG A 162 0.15 14.41 -9.61
C ARG A 162 1.09 15.47 -9.04
N PRO A 163 1.97 16.08 -9.86
CA PRO A 163 2.71 17.27 -9.46
C PRO A 163 1.76 18.40 -9.03
N ARG A 164 2.22 19.31 -8.17
CA ARG A 164 1.48 20.56 -7.95
C ARG A 164 1.42 21.32 -9.28
N GLU A 165 0.24 21.85 -9.57
CA GLU A 165 0.10 22.87 -10.60
C GLU A 165 1.05 24.02 -10.25
N LYS A 166 1.89 24.40 -11.22
CA LYS A 166 2.68 25.63 -11.08
C LYS A 166 1.67 26.75 -10.89
N ARG A 167 1.72 27.47 -9.76
CA ARG A 167 1.03 28.76 -9.66
C ARG A 167 1.56 29.60 -10.82
N SER A 168 0.71 29.89 -11.80
CA SER A 168 0.97 30.95 -12.76
C SER A 168 1.22 32.21 -11.92
N GLY A 169 2.45 32.71 -11.98
CA GLY A 169 2.88 33.87 -11.20
C GLY A 169 1.94 35.04 -11.45
N GLY A 170 1.43 35.62 -10.36
CA GLY A 170 0.88 36.97 -10.33
C GLY A 170 1.95 37.95 -9.89
#